data_AF-A0A292QQQ9-F1
#
_entry.id   AF-A0A292QQQ9-F1
#
_cell.length_a   1.000
_cell.length_b   1.000
_cell.length_c   1.000
_cell.angle_alpha   90.00
_cell.angle_beta   90.00
_cell.angle_gamma   90.00
#
_symmetry.space_group_name_H-M   'P 1'
#
loop_
_entity.id
_entity.type
_entity.pdbx_description
1 polymer ?
#
loop_
_entity_poly.entity_id
_entity_poly.type
_entity_poly.pdbx_seq_one_letter_code
_entity_poly.pdbx_strand_id
1 'polypeptide(L)'
;MRVSNNSKSFCSFSAVNTKYLKEAKKDYKLLWYVSPSILDSIEVDHFMRRMSDKDVIDTLEAIRPFAKNLEDRIARLLPKFDARIDF
;
A
#
# COMPACT_ATOMS: atom_id res chain seq x y z
N MET A 1 -29.51 -10.98 25.69
CA MET A 1 -28.34 -10.35 25.04
C MET A 1 -27.39 -11.43 24.57
N ARG A 2 -27.23 -11.61 23.25
CA ARG A 2 -26.11 -12.36 22.66
C ARG A 2 -25.47 -11.42 21.65
N VAL A 3 -24.33 -10.85 22.01
CA VAL A 3 -23.52 -10.03 21.10
C VAL A 3 -22.72 -11.02 20.26
N SER A 4 -23.21 -11.29 19.06
CA SER A 4 -22.53 -12.12 18.07
C SER A 4 -21.38 -11.32 17.47
N ASN A 5 -20.18 -11.46 18.05
CA ASN A 5 -18.93 -11.03 17.46
C ASN A 5 -18.62 -11.91 16.24
N ASN A 6 -19.18 -11.60 15.06
CA ASN A 6 -18.66 -12.13 13.81
C ASN A 6 -19.16 -11.35 12.58
N SER A 7 -18.43 -10.32 12.20
CA SER A 7 -18.17 -10.08 10.78
C SER A 7 -16.82 -9.39 10.68
N LYS A 8 -15.78 -10.21 10.46
CA LYS A 8 -14.56 -9.76 9.79
C LYS A 8 -15.02 -8.92 8.61
N SER A 9 -14.76 -7.61 8.66
CA SER A 9 -14.96 -6.75 7.51
C SER A 9 -14.01 -7.25 6.44
N PHE A 10 -14.49 -8.13 5.57
CA PHE A 10 -13.86 -8.40 4.29
C PHE A 10 -14.01 -7.09 3.51
N CYS A 11 -13.06 -6.20 3.75
CA CYS A 11 -12.94 -4.97 3.00
C CYS A 11 -12.62 -5.41 1.58
N SER A 12 -13.57 -5.19 0.67
CA SER A 12 -13.42 -5.43 -0.76
C SER A 12 -12.27 -4.56 -1.28
N PHE A 13 -11.13 -5.23 -1.48
CA PHE A 13 -9.85 -4.72 -1.96
C PHE A 13 -9.91 -4.36 -3.46
N SER A 14 -10.62 -3.28 -3.77
CA SER A 14 -10.58 -2.61 -5.09
C SER A 14 -10.26 -1.13 -4.96
N ALA A 15 -9.75 -0.71 -3.80
CA ALA A 15 -9.54 0.69 -3.46
C ALA A 15 -8.12 0.85 -2.92
N VAL A 16 -7.39 1.81 -3.49
CA VAL A 16 -6.11 2.32 -2.98
C VAL A 16 -6.12 2.29 -1.45
N ASN A 17 -5.09 1.72 -0.84
CA ASN A 17 -5.04 1.63 0.61
C ASN A 17 -4.88 3.03 1.22
N THR A 18 -6.02 3.60 1.64
CA THR A 18 -6.15 5.00 2.06
C THR A 18 -5.30 5.34 3.29
N LYS A 19 -4.91 4.35 4.09
CA LYS A 19 -3.98 4.51 5.21
C LYS A 19 -2.64 5.06 4.71
N TYR A 20 -2.02 4.35 3.76
CA TYR A 20 -0.70 4.73 3.22
C TYR A 20 -0.77 6.03 2.41
N LEU A 21 -1.86 6.25 1.67
CA LEU A 21 -2.04 7.52 0.95
C LEU A 21 -2.11 8.71 1.91
N LYS A 22 -2.82 8.58 3.04
CA LYS A 22 -2.89 9.63 4.08
C LYS A 22 -1.52 9.86 4.74
N GLU A 23 -0.79 8.78 5.02
CA GLU A 23 0.54 8.84 5.62
C GLU A 23 1.55 9.53 4.69
N ALA A 24 1.61 9.12 3.40
CA ALA A 24 2.46 9.76 2.40
C ALA A 24 2.16 11.25 2.23
N LYS A 25 0.87 11.64 2.19
CA LYS A 25 0.47 13.05 2.12
C LYS A 25 0.87 13.83 3.38
N LYS A 26 0.74 13.22 4.56
CA LYS A 26 1.11 13.83 5.83
C LYS A 26 2.62 14.07 5.89
N ASP A 27 3.42 13.05 5.59
CA ASP A 27 4.88 13.13 5.57
C ASP A 27 5.35 14.18 4.57
N TYR A 28 4.83 14.15 3.34
CA TYR A 28 5.19 15.13 2.33
C TYR A 28 4.84 16.56 2.74
N LYS A 29 3.69 16.77 3.40
CA LYS A 29 3.29 18.11 3.88
C LYS A 29 4.19 18.63 5.02
N LEU A 30 4.70 17.74 5.87
CA LEU A 30 5.50 18.11 7.04
C LEU A 30 6.99 18.22 6.73
N LEU A 31 7.48 17.33 5.87
CA LEU A 31 8.91 17.07 5.70
C LEU A 31 9.38 17.26 4.24
N TRP A 32 8.47 17.48 3.29
CA TRP A 32 8.73 17.49 1.84
C TRP A 32 9.35 16.20 1.28
N TYR A 33 9.32 15.12 2.05
CA TYR A 33 9.69 13.77 1.63
C TYR A 33 8.76 12.75 2.27
N VAL A 34 8.69 11.54 1.70
CA VAL A 34 7.96 10.41 2.28
C VAL A 34 8.94 9.46 2.95
N SER A 35 8.64 9.06 4.19
CA SER A 35 9.50 8.13 4.92
C SER A 35 9.64 6.80 4.17
N PRO A 36 10.87 6.27 4.00
CA PRO A 36 11.08 4.98 3.34
C PRO A 36 10.37 3.81 4.04
N SER A 37 10.06 3.95 5.34
CA SER A 37 9.34 2.96 6.15
C SER A 37 7.93 2.66 5.63
N ILE A 38 7.35 3.55 4.81
CA ILE A 38 6.05 3.31 4.20
C ILE A 38 6.09 2.10 3.26
N LEU A 39 7.20 1.91 2.51
CA LEU A 39 7.36 0.80 1.59
C LEU A 39 7.54 -0.51 2.34
N ASP A 40 8.37 -0.49 3.39
CA ASP A 40 8.58 -1.66 4.26
C ASP A 40 7.25 -2.09 4.91
N SER A 41 6.43 -1.12 5.32
CA SER A 41 5.09 -1.38 5.88
C SER A 41 4.12 -1.96 4.85
N ILE A 42 4.19 -1.53 3.59
CA ILE A 42 3.38 -2.08 2.50
C ILE A 42 3.78 -3.53 2.20
N GLU A 43 5.08 -3.80 2.13
CA GLU A 43 5.62 -5.16 1.92
C GLU A 43 5.22 -6.11 3.06
N VAL A 44 5.27 -5.65 4.31
CA VAL A 44 4.85 -6.46 5.47
C VAL A 44 3.35 -6.74 5.45
N ASP A 45 2.50 -5.74 5.20
CA ASP A 45 1.05 -5.97 5.14
C ASP A 45 0.68 -6.87 3.94
N HIS A 46 1.41 -6.80 2.83
CA HIS A 46 1.29 -7.77 1.73
C HIS A 46 1.72 -9.18 2.15
N PHE A 47 2.88 -9.34 2.78
CA PHE A 47 3.38 -10.63 3.29
C PHE A 47 2.40 -11.28 4.27
N MET A 48 1.76 -10.48 5.12
CA MET A 48 0.71 -10.90 6.06
C MET A 48 -0.65 -11.18 5.38
N ARG A 49 -0.72 -11.15 4.04
CA ARG A 49 -1.93 -11.33 3.24
C ARG A 49 -3.07 -10.35 3.59
N ARG A 50 -2.71 -9.15 4.04
CA ARG A 50 -3.65 -8.05 4.32
C ARG A 50 -3.86 -7.13 3.11
N MET A 51 -3.05 -7.30 2.07
CA MET A 51 -3.19 -6.61 0.78
C MET A 51 -2.93 -7.60 -0.36
N SER A 52 -3.74 -7.53 -1.41
CA SER A 52 -3.49 -8.25 -2.66
C SER A 52 -2.37 -7.58 -3.47
N ASP A 53 -1.81 -8.30 -4.44
CA ASP A 53 -0.83 -7.76 -5.40
C ASP A 53 -1.37 -6.47 -6.05
N LYS A 54 -2.64 -6.49 -6.44
CA LYS A 54 -3.32 -5.34 -7.05
C LYS A 54 -3.40 -4.14 -6.11
N ASP A 55 -3.77 -4.35 -4.84
CA ASP A 55 -3.83 -3.24 -3.88
C ASP A 55 -2.46 -2.63 -3.63
N VAL A 56 -1.41 -3.46 -3.62
CA VAL A 56 -0.03 -2.99 -3.47
C VAL A 56 0.34 -2.10 -4.65
N ILE A 57 0.08 -2.55 -5.89
CA ILE A 57 0.33 -1.76 -7.11
C ILE A 57 -0.45 -0.43 -7.05
N ASP A 58 -1.77 -0.49 -6.85
CA ASP A 58 -2.63 0.70 -6.80
C ASP A 58 -2.17 1.68 -5.70
N THR A 59 -1.72 1.15 -4.56
CA THR A 59 -1.21 1.97 -3.46
C THR A 59 0.14 2.60 -3.78
N LEU A 60 1.07 1.84 -4.37
CA LEU A 60 2.39 2.33 -4.79
C LEU A 60 2.27 3.44 -5.84
N GLU A 61 1.39 3.26 -6.83
CA GLU A 61 1.10 4.28 -7.84
C GLU A 61 0.48 5.54 -7.23
N ALA A 62 -0.46 5.38 -6.29
CA ALA A 62 -1.11 6.50 -5.63
C ALA A 62 -0.16 7.34 -4.76
N ILE A 63 0.85 6.73 -4.13
CA ILE A 63 1.83 7.46 -3.31
C ILE A 63 3.02 8.01 -4.12
N ARG A 64 3.27 7.48 -5.33
CA ARG A 64 4.40 7.86 -6.20
C ARG A 64 4.56 9.38 -6.40
N PRO A 65 3.50 10.19 -6.59
CA PRO A 65 3.64 11.64 -6.74
C PRO A 65 4.21 12.35 -5.50
N PHE A 66 3.98 11.79 -4.30
CA PHE A 66 4.46 12.33 -3.03
C PHE A 66 5.84 11.75 -2.66
N ALA A 67 6.09 10.50 -3.03
CA ALA A 67 7.28 9.73 -2.68
C ALA A 67 8.36 9.76 -3.78
N LYS A 68 8.61 10.92 -4.40
CA LYS A 68 9.65 11.05 -5.45
C LYS A 68 11.03 10.58 -4.97
N ASN A 69 11.35 10.82 -3.70
CA ASN A 69 12.57 10.35 -3.06
C ASN A 69 12.68 8.81 -2.98
N LEU A 70 11.59 8.08 -3.24
CA LEU A 70 11.52 6.62 -3.23
C LEU A 70 11.25 6.04 -4.61
N GLU A 71 11.27 6.84 -5.68
CA GLU A 71 10.89 6.40 -7.03
C GLU A 71 11.67 5.17 -7.50
N ASP A 72 13.00 5.14 -7.31
CA ASP A 72 13.82 3.98 -7.64
C ASP A 72 13.42 2.71 -6.87
N ARG A 73 12.99 2.86 -5.61
CA ARG A 73 12.52 1.73 -4.81
C ARG A 73 11.16 1.25 -5.29
N ILE A 74 10.24 2.18 -5.58
CA ILE A 74 8.91 1.87 -6.11
C ILE A 74 9.05 1.16 -7.46
N ALA A 75 9.92 1.65 -8.36
CA ALA A 75 10.18 1.05 -9.66
C ALA A 75 10.77 -0.37 -9.58
N ARG A 76 11.54 -0.68 -8.53
CA ARG A 76 12.03 -2.05 -8.25
C ARG A 76 10.98 -2.96 -7.63
N LEU A 77 9.97 -2.40 -6.96
CA LEU A 77 8.93 -3.16 -6.28
C LEU A 77 7.76 -3.48 -7.21
N LEU A 78 7.34 -2.54 -8.06
CA LEU A 78 6.20 -2.71 -8.97
C LEU A 78 6.28 -4.03 -9.79
N PRO A 79 7.40 -4.38 -10.45
CA PRO A 79 7.48 -5.62 -11.23
C PRO A 79 7.30 -6.90 -10.40
N LYS A 80 7.58 -6.87 -9.09
CA LYS A 80 7.41 -8.04 -8.22
C LYS A 80 5.94 -8.41 -8.01
N PHE A 81 5.06 -7.40 -8.07
CA PHE A 81 3.63 -7.56 -7.87
C PHE A 81 2.87 -7.60 -9.20
N ASP A 82 3.42 -6.95 -10.23
CA ASP A 82 2.85 -6.89 -11.59
C ASP A 82 3.08 -8.16 -12.42
N ALA A 83 3.99 -9.06 -11.98
CA ALA A 83 4.29 -10.34 -12.64
C ALA A 83 3.14 -11.38 -12.59
N ARG A 84 1.89 -10.94 -12.69
CA ARG A 84 0.77 -11.72 -13.20
C ARG A 84 0.42 -11.25 -14.62
N ILE A 85 1.27 -11.57 -15.60
CA ILE A 85 0.79 -12.06 -16.89
C ILE A 85 1.66 -13.28 -17.26
N ASP A 86 0.96 -14.37 -17.60
CA ASP A 86 1.42 -15.70 -18.03
C ASP A 86 1.85 -16.73 -16.96
N PHE A 87 0.85 -17.38 -16.35
CA PHE A 87 0.78 -18.84 -16.20
C PHE A 87 -0.67 -19.32 -16.31
#